data_AF-X0RH04-F1
#
_entry.id   AF-X0RH04-F1
#
_cell.length_a   1.000
_cell.length_b   1.000
_cell.length_c   1.000
_cell.angle_alpha   90.00
_cell.angle_beta   90.00
_cell.angle_gamma   90.00
#
_symmetry.space_group_name_H-M   'P 1'
#
loop_
_entity.id
_entity.type
_entity.pdbx_description
1 polymer ?
#
loop_
_entity_poly.entity_id
_entity_poly.type
_entity_poly.pdbx_seq_one_letter_code
_entity_poly.pdbx_strand_id
1 'polypeptide(L)'
;MQDEYKKKSEDEECDEVSYSVKLVYAAAIIVWIFLVVWLSLYRSHMLSVIILMFPLALFFIGIFNSDVVTEEVERSIFKTNYAGVGFLFLVPLLAWVSKDYTGDGEWFTTLLMVAIILILFSLIDVWVKKKWIRTYRHAISALQTMALFLIIYSLQEYYLTGVGSLGMLC
;
A
#
# COMPACT_ATOMS: atom_id res chain seq x y z
N MET A 1 -9.32 -14.52 41.79
CA MET A 1 -8.21 -13.58 41.97
C MET A 1 -7.14 -13.75 40.88
N GLN A 2 -6.62 -14.95 40.58
CA GLN A 2 -5.71 -15.15 39.43
C GLN A 2 -6.36 -14.84 38.06
N ASP A 3 -7.65 -15.16 37.89
CA ASP A 3 -8.36 -14.89 36.63
C ASP A 3 -8.61 -13.40 36.37
N GLU A 4 -8.80 -12.59 37.43
CA GLU A 4 -8.96 -11.13 37.29
C GLU A 4 -7.64 -10.44 36.93
N TYR A 5 -6.52 -10.91 37.45
CA TYR A 5 -5.20 -10.41 37.07
C TYR A 5 -4.87 -10.74 35.62
N LYS A 6 -5.20 -11.96 35.17
CA LYS A 6 -4.97 -12.39 33.79
C LYS A 6 -5.81 -11.58 32.79
N LYS A 7 -7.09 -11.36 33.12
CA LYS A 7 -7.99 -10.55 32.30
C LYS A 7 -7.52 -9.09 32.18
N LYS A 8 -7.09 -8.49 33.29
CA LYS A 8 -6.59 -7.11 33.30
C LYS A 8 -5.31 -6.93 32.46
N SER A 9 -4.41 -7.92 32.48
CA SER A 9 -3.21 -7.89 31.63
C SER A 9 -3.51 -8.10 30.14
N GLU A 10 -4.55 -8.87 29.80
CA GLU A 10 -4.96 -9.09 28.41
C GLU A 10 -5.68 -7.85 27.82
N ASP A 11 -6.47 -7.15 28.63
CA ASP A 11 -7.16 -5.92 28.24
C ASP A 11 -6.17 -4.75 28.01
N GLU A 12 -5.18 -4.54 28.90
CA GLU A 12 -4.14 -3.51 28.72
C GLU A 12 -3.23 -3.78 27.50
N GLU A 13 -2.92 -5.05 27.21
CA GLU A 13 -2.12 -5.43 26.03
C GLU A 13 -2.90 -5.20 24.72
N CYS A 14 -4.23 -5.42 24.71
CA CYS A 14 -5.08 -5.13 23.56
C CYS A 14 -5.10 -3.63 23.19
N ASP A 15 -5.16 -2.76 24.20
CA ASP A 15 -5.20 -1.31 23.99
C ASP A 15 -3.87 -0.76 23.42
N GLU A 16 -2.72 -1.23 23.93
CA GLU A 16 -1.39 -0.82 23.44
C GLU A 16 -1.17 -1.21 21.97
N VAL A 17 -1.62 -2.41 21.59
CA VAL A 17 -1.48 -2.92 20.21
C VAL A 17 -2.42 -2.18 19.25
N SER A 18 -3.67 -1.91 19.64
CA SER A 18 -4.58 -1.14 18.78
C SER A 18 -4.06 0.28 18.52
N TYR A 19 -3.54 0.95 19.55
CA TYR A 19 -2.93 2.27 19.39
C TYR A 19 -1.75 2.25 18.41
N SER A 20 -0.88 1.24 18.52
CA SER A 20 0.27 1.08 17.61
C SER A 20 -0.16 0.87 16.15
N VAL A 21 -1.25 0.13 15.90
CA VAL A 21 -1.81 -0.05 14.56
C VAL A 21 -2.38 1.26 14.00
N LYS A 22 -3.09 2.04 14.82
CA LYS A 22 -3.60 3.36 14.42
C LYS A 22 -2.46 4.30 14.03
N LEU A 23 -1.36 4.28 14.78
CA LEU A 23 -0.15 5.05 14.45
C LEU A 23 0.46 4.64 13.11
N VAL A 24 0.50 3.34 12.79
CA VAL A 24 0.99 2.85 11.49
C VAL A 24 0.15 3.41 10.34
N TYR A 25 -1.17 3.37 10.44
CA TYR A 25 -2.04 3.93 9.40
C TYR A 25 -1.95 5.45 9.30
N ALA A 26 -1.83 6.15 10.43
CA ALA A 26 -1.60 7.60 10.43
C ALA A 26 -0.27 7.97 9.75
N ALA A 27 0.80 7.22 10.03
CA ALA A 27 2.09 7.39 9.35
C ALA A 27 1.99 7.07 7.85
N ALA A 28 1.25 6.01 7.48
CA ALA A 28 1.01 5.65 6.09
C ALA A 28 0.26 6.75 5.30
N ILE A 29 -0.72 7.42 5.91
CA ILE A 29 -1.40 8.57 5.32
C ILE A 29 -0.41 9.70 5.03
N ILE A 30 0.46 10.04 6.00
CA ILE A 30 1.46 11.10 5.84
C ILE A 30 2.44 10.75 4.71
N VAL A 31 2.96 9.52 4.71
CA VAL A 31 3.87 9.03 3.66
C VAL A 31 3.19 9.05 2.29
N TRP A 32 1.92 8.63 2.21
CA TRP A 32 1.17 8.64 0.95
C TRP A 32 0.98 10.06 0.41
N ILE A 33 0.56 11.00 1.25
CA ILE A 33 0.42 12.41 0.86
C ILE A 33 1.76 12.97 0.38
N PHE A 34 2.84 12.67 1.09
CA PHE A 34 4.19 13.06 0.69
C PHE A 34 4.55 12.50 -0.70
N LEU A 35 4.31 11.22 -0.96
CA LEU A 35 4.55 10.60 -2.26
C LEU A 35 3.73 11.26 -3.38
N VAL A 36 2.44 11.52 -3.15
CA VAL A 36 1.54 12.17 -4.12
C VAL A 36 2.03 13.56 -4.51
N VAL A 37 2.47 14.35 -3.52
CA VAL A 37 2.97 15.71 -3.76
C VAL A 37 4.35 15.66 -4.44
N TRP A 38 5.27 14.83 -3.95
CA TRP A 38 6.63 14.73 -4.47
C TRP A 38 6.65 14.26 -5.93
N LEU A 39 5.85 13.24 -6.26
CA LEU A 39 5.74 12.70 -7.63
C LEU A 39 4.80 13.52 -8.52
N SER A 40 4.21 14.60 -8.00
CA SER A 40 3.27 15.48 -8.70
C SER A 40 2.06 14.76 -9.32
N LEU A 41 1.56 13.70 -8.68
CA LEU A 41 0.47 12.86 -9.20
C LEU A 41 -0.87 13.60 -9.30
N TYR A 42 -1.00 14.74 -8.65
CA TYR A 42 -2.21 15.57 -8.66
C TYR A 42 -2.47 16.28 -10.01
N ARG A 43 -1.52 16.29 -10.94
CA ARG A 43 -1.63 17.02 -12.22
C ARG A 43 -2.31 16.23 -13.34
N SER A 44 -2.63 14.95 -13.11
CA SER A 44 -3.27 14.08 -14.12
C SER A 44 -4.79 14.29 -14.19
N HIS A 45 -5.45 13.51 -15.05
CA HIS A 45 -6.89 13.54 -15.29
C HIS A 45 -7.73 13.29 -14.03
N MET A 46 -8.99 13.72 -14.06
CA MET A 46 -9.93 13.57 -12.94
C MET A 46 -10.07 12.11 -12.45
N LEU A 47 -10.00 11.14 -13.37
CA LEU A 47 -10.05 9.71 -13.02
C LEU A 47 -8.82 9.29 -12.19
N SER A 48 -7.65 9.82 -12.51
CA SER A 48 -6.40 9.56 -11.80
C SER A 48 -6.46 10.10 -10.36
N VAL A 49 -7.08 11.27 -10.15
CA VAL A 49 -7.31 11.84 -8.81
C VAL A 49 -8.19 10.92 -7.95
N ILE A 50 -9.20 10.28 -8.55
CA ILE A 50 -10.05 9.31 -7.83
C ILE A 50 -9.22 8.11 -7.36
N ILE A 51 -8.33 7.58 -8.20
CA ILE A 51 -7.45 6.47 -7.83
C ILE A 51 -6.55 6.82 -6.64
N LEU A 52 -6.03 8.06 -6.59
CA LEU A 52 -5.18 8.52 -5.49
C LEU A 52 -5.89 8.61 -4.13
N MET A 53 -7.23 8.70 -4.14
CA MET A 53 -8.04 8.75 -2.91
C MET A 53 -8.29 7.36 -2.29
N PHE A 54 -8.15 6.28 -3.06
CA PHE A 54 -8.41 4.93 -2.56
C PHE A 54 -7.48 4.51 -1.40
N PRO A 55 -6.14 4.69 -1.49
CA PRO A 55 -5.26 4.38 -0.36
C PRO A 55 -5.64 5.13 0.91
N LEU A 56 -5.99 6.41 0.79
CA LEU A 56 -6.46 7.21 1.94
C LEU A 56 -7.72 6.60 2.55
N ALA A 57 -8.72 6.27 1.74
CA ALA A 57 -9.95 5.65 2.22
C ALA A 57 -9.68 4.32 2.93
N LEU A 58 -8.81 3.47 2.37
CA LEU A 58 -8.43 2.20 2.99
C LEU A 58 -7.69 2.39 4.32
N PHE A 59 -6.82 3.40 4.43
CA PHE A 59 -6.13 3.69 5.69
C PHE A 59 -7.08 4.23 6.76
N PHE A 60 -8.04 5.07 6.40
CA PHE A 60 -9.10 5.50 7.33
C PHE A 60 -9.94 4.32 7.81
N ILE A 61 -10.37 3.44 6.90
CA ILE A 61 -11.07 2.20 7.24
C ILE A 61 -10.22 1.35 8.20
N GLY A 62 -8.91 1.26 7.97
CA GLY A 62 -7.96 0.58 8.84
C GLY A 62 -7.92 1.16 10.26
N ILE A 63 -7.93 2.49 10.40
CA ILE A 63 -7.95 3.18 11.71
C ILE A 63 -9.25 2.91 12.46
N PHE A 64 -10.41 3.01 11.78
CA PHE A 64 -11.71 2.82 12.43
C PHE A 64 -11.99 1.37 12.81
N ASN A 65 -11.44 0.41 12.05
CA ASN A 65 -11.66 -1.01 12.32
C ASN A 65 -10.56 -1.66 13.17
N SER A 66 -9.48 -0.95 13.52
CA SER A 66 -8.36 -1.56 14.26
C SER A 66 -8.77 -2.14 15.61
N ASP A 67 -9.78 -1.56 16.24
CA ASP A 67 -10.32 -1.98 17.55
C ASP A 67 -11.14 -3.29 17.47
N VAL A 68 -11.63 -3.66 16.27
CA VAL A 68 -12.58 -4.76 16.07
C VAL A 68 -11.93 -5.99 15.41
N VAL A 69 -10.77 -5.84 14.78
CA VAL A 69 -10.09 -6.95 14.10
C VAL A 69 -9.52 -7.93 15.12
N THR A 70 -10.01 -9.18 15.10
CA THR A 70 -9.49 -10.29 15.91
C THR A 70 -8.30 -10.96 15.25
N GLU A 71 -7.37 -11.53 16.05
CA GLU A 71 -6.15 -12.19 15.55
C GLU A 71 -6.44 -13.32 14.52
N GLU A 72 -7.60 -13.98 14.61
CA GLU A 72 -7.98 -15.06 13.71
C GLU A 72 -8.31 -14.57 12.29
N VAL A 73 -9.03 -13.46 12.17
CA VAL A 73 -9.33 -12.82 10.88
C VAL A 73 -8.03 -12.32 10.25
N GLU A 74 -7.14 -11.75 11.07
CA GLU A 74 -5.84 -11.28 10.64
C GLU A 74 -4.99 -12.43 10.07
N ARG A 75 -4.92 -13.57 10.77
CA ARG A 75 -4.14 -14.75 10.32
C ARG A 75 -4.63 -15.33 8.99
N SER A 76 -5.93 -15.26 8.72
CA SER A 76 -6.54 -15.72 7.47
C SER A 76 -6.21 -14.78 6.31
N ILE A 77 -6.32 -13.47 6.52
CA ILE A 77 -6.03 -12.45 5.49
C ILE A 77 -4.54 -12.48 5.11
N PHE A 78 -3.63 -12.63 6.07
CA PHE A 78 -2.18 -12.61 5.80
C PHE A 78 -1.60 -13.88 5.17
N LYS A 79 -2.30 -15.03 5.22
CA LYS A 79 -1.95 -16.18 4.37
C LYS A 79 -2.11 -15.87 2.88
N THR A 80 -2.83 -14.80 2.54
CA THR A 80 -3.15 -14.35 1.18
C THR A 80 -2.16 -13.29 0.70
N ASN A 81 -0.86 -13.46 0.94
CA ASN A 81 0.20 -12.59 0.42
C ASN A 81 0.46 -12.79 -1.10
N TYR A 82 -0.51 -13.39 -1.82
CA TYR A 82 -0.50 -13.59 -3.27
C TYR A 82 -0.41 -12.28 -4.04
N ALA A 83 -0.86 -11.16 -3.46
CA ALA A 83 -0.71 -9.84 -4.05
C ALA A 83 0.79 -9.48 -4.24
N GLY A 84 1.64 -9.74 -3.24
CA GLY A 84 3.09 -9.54 -3.32
C GLY A 84 3.74 -10.35 -4.45
N VAL A 85 3.31 -11.61 -4.60
CA VAL A 85 3.75 -12.48 -5.70
C VAL A 85 3.27 -11.94 -7.06
N GLY A 86 2.02 -11.48 -7.15
CA GLY A 86 1.46 -10.85 -8.34
C GLY A 86 2.25 -9.60 -8.78
N PHE A 87 2.63 -8.74 -7.83
CA PHE A 87 3.46 -7.57 -8.13
C PHE A 87 4.84 -7.92 -8.66
N LEU A 88 5.43 -8.99 -8.15
CA LEU A 88 6.75 -9.45 -8.57
C LEU A 88 6.77 -9.85 -10.06
N PHE A 89 5.64 -10.33 -10.59
CA PHE A 89 5.46 -10.60 -12.01
C PHE A 89 5.01 -9.38 -12.82
N LEU A 90 4.21 -8.48 -12.22
CA LEU A 90 3.72 -7.27 -12.89
C LEU A 90 4.86 -6.29 -13.19
N VAL A 91 5.86 -6.20 -12.31
CA VAL A 91 6.97 -5.26 -12.44
C VAL A 91 7.85 -5.50 -13.69
N PRO A 92 8.39 -6.72 -13.95
CA PRO A 92 9.15 -6.98 -15.17
C PRO A 92 8.32 -6.79 -16.44
N LEU A 93 7.02 -7.13 -16.38
CA LEU A 93 6.10 -6.95 -17.49
C LEU A 93 5.92 -5.45 -17.81
N LEU A 94 5.76 -4.61 -16.79
CA LEU A 94 5.67 -3.15 -16.93
C LEU A 94 6.96 -2.54 -17.46
N ALA A 95 8.11 -2.98 -16.95
CA ALA A 95 9.40 -2.52 -17.44
C ALA A 95 9.61 -2.89 -18.92
N TRP A 96 9.12 -4.05 -19.35
CA TRP A 96 9.16 -4.45 -20.75
C TRP A 96 8.25 -3.58 -21.62
N VAL A 97 7.00 -3.34 -21.18
CA VAL A 97 6.03 -2.48 -21.88
C VAL A 97 6.48 -1.02 -21.93
N SER A 98 7.21 -0.54 -20.92
CA SER A 98 7.71 0.84 -20.85
C SER A 98 8.62 1.24 -22.01
N LYS A 99 9.27 0.28 -22.67
CA LYS A 99 10.18 0.54 -23.81
C LYS A 99 9.47 1.17 -25.00
N ASP A 100 8.18 0.92 -25.14
CA ASP A 100 7.35 1.44 -26.23
C ASP A 100 6.53 2.68 -25.81
N TYR A 101 6.76 3.21 -24.61
CA TYR A 101 6.05 4.39 -24.12
C TYR A 101 6.52 5.66 -24.82
N THR A 102 5.60 6.34 -25.49
CA THR A 102 5.85 7.57 -26.27
C THR A 102 5.72 8.86 -25.45
N GLY A 103 5.29 8.77 -24.19
CA GLY A 103 5.19 9.92 -23.27
C GLY A 103 6.48 10.21 -22.49
N ASP A 104 6.35 10.79 -21.29
CA ASP A 104 7.48 11.02 -20.39
C ASP A 104 7.96 9.71 -19.73
N GLY A 105 8.86 9.00 -20.43
CA GLY A 105 9.42 7.74 -19.97
C GLY A 105 10.23 7.87 -18.67
N GLU A 106 10.85 9.02 -18.38
CA GLU A 106 11.65 9.21 -17.18
C GLU A 106 10.75 9.31 -15.94
N TRP A 107 9.66 10.08 -16.03
CA TRP A 107 8.67 10.14 -14.95
C TRP A 107 7.96 8.79 -14.74
N PHE A 108 7.59 8.11 -15.82
CA PHE A 108 6.94 6.78 -15.74
C PHE A 108 7.86 5.74 -15.10
N THR A 109 9.13 5.68 -15.50
CA THR A 109 10.12 4.76 -14.90
C THR A 109 10.41 5.10 -13.44
N THR A 110 10.43 6.39 -13.08
CA THR A 110 10.55 6.83 -11.68
C THR A 110 9.40 6.31 -10.82
N LEU A 111 8.15 6.40 -11.31
CA LEU A 111 6.98 5.86 -10.60
C LEU A 111 7.08 4.35 -10.37
N LEU A 112 7.45 3.61 -11.41
CA LEU A 112 7.64 2.17 -11.32
C LEU A 112 8.74 1.83 -10.31
N MET A 113 9.88 2.54 -10.35
CA MET A 113 10.98 2.33 -9.41
C MET A 113 10.55 2.58 -7.96
N VAL A 114 9.78 3.64 -7.68
CA VAL A 114 9.25 3.90 -6.33
C VAL A 114 8.32 2.78 -5.88
N ALA A 115 7.42 2.30 -6.75
CA ALA A 115 6.53 1.20 -6.42
C ALA A 115 7.30 -0.10 -6.12
N ILE A 116 8.33 -0.41 -6.91
CA ILE A 116 9.22 -1.56 -6.69
C ILE A 116 9.92 -1.45 -5.35
N ILE A 117 10.49 -0.27 -5.03
CA ILE A 117 11.16 -0.03 -3.76
C ILE A 117 10.20 -0.25 -2.59
N LEU A 118 8.95 0.23 -2.67
CA LEU A 118 7.93 -0.01 -1.65
C LEU A 118 7.58 -1.50 -1.50
N ILE A 119 7.47 -2.24 -2.60
CA ILE A 119 7.26 -3.70 -2.57
C ILE A 119 8.45 -4.38 -1.89
N LEU A 120 9.68 -4.03 -2.27
CA LEU A 120 10.88 -4.61 -1.66
C LEU A 120 10.92 -4.34 -0.16
N PHE A 121 10.61 -3.11 0.28
CA PHE A 121 10.49 -2.79 1.70
C PHE A 121 9.42 -3.63 2.40
N SER A 122 8.29 -3.90 1.74
CA SER A 122 7.23 -4.74 2.28
C SER A 122 7.60 -6.23 2.41
N LEU A 123 8.64 -6.68 1.71
CA LEU A 123 9.13 -8.06 1.75
C LEU A 123 10.24 -8.27 2.79
N ILE A 124 10.77 -7.21 3.41
CA ILE A 124 11.84 -7.34 4.41
C ILE A 124 11.27 -7.96 5.67
N ASP A 125 11.50 -9.25 5.89
CA ASP A 125 11.09 -9.94 7.11
C ASP A 125 11.88 -9.48 8.35
N VAL A 126 11.27 -8.62 9.16
CA VAL A 126 11.83 -8.18 10.44
C VAL A 126 11.42 -9.13 11.56
N TRP A 127 12.40 -9.73 12.23
CA TRP A 127 12.17 -10.57 13.41
C TRP A 127 11.79 -9.70 14.63
N VAL A 128 10.50 -9.48 14.81
CA VAL A 128 9.94 -8.72 15.94
C VAL A 128 9.37 -9.62 17.04
N LYS A 129 9.33 -9.11 18.27
CA LYS A 129 8.69 -9.81 19.40
C LYS A 129 7.20 -10.06 19.11
N LYS A 130 6.62 -11.12 19.69
CA LYS A 130 5.22 -11.56 19.46
C LYS A 130 4.20 -10.41 19.49
N LYS A 131 4.33 -9.48 20.44
CA LYS A 131 3.45 -8.32 20.59
C LYS A 131 3.42 -7.34 19.40
N TRP A 132 4.52 -7.25 18.64
CA TRP A 132 4.67 -6.32 17.52
C TRP A 132 4.33 -6.95 16.16
N ILE A 133 4.09 -8.27 16.11
CA ILE A 133 3.82 -8.98 14.86
C ILE A 133 2.60 -8.37 14.14
N ARG A 134 1.55 -8.04 14.91
CA ARG A 134 0.32 -7.42 14.40
C ARG A 134 0.60 -6.07 13.76
N THR A 135 1.23 -5.16 14.49
CA THR A 135 1.61 -3.82 13.99
C THR A 135 2.46 -3.89 12.73
N TYR A 136 3.45 -4.78 12.72
CA TYR A 136 4.36 -4.97 11.58
C TYR A 136 3.61 -5.47 10.33
N ARG A 137 2.65 -6.38 10.49
CA ARG A 137 1.81 -6.87 9.39
C ARG A 137 0.96 -5.77 8.77
N HIS A 138 0.36 -4.90 9.59
CA HIS A 138 -0.35 -3.72 9.10
C HIS A 138 0.58 -2.76 8.35
N ALA A 139 1.84 -2.61 8.78
CA ALA A 139 2.83 -1.79 8.08
C ALA A 139 3.17 -2.36 6.69
N ILE A 140 3.39 -3.68 6.58
CA ILE A 140 3.57 -4.37 5.29
C ILE A 140 2.36 -4.12 4.39
N SER A 141 1.16 -4.35 4.90
CA SER A 141 -0.08 -4.19 4.14
C SER A 141 -0.25 -2.76 3.61
N ALA A 142 0.10 -1.75 4.43
CA ALA A 142 0.06 -0.36 4.01
C ALA A 142 1.07 -0.07 2.88
N LEU A 143 2.31 -0.55 2.99
CA LEU A 143 3.33 -0.39 1.94
C LEU A 143 2.93 -1.08 0.63
N GLN A 144 2.41 -2.30 0.70
CA GLN A 144 1.90 -3.03 -0.46
C GLN A 144 0.72 -2.30 -1.13
N THR A 145 -0.18 -1.74 -0.32
CA THR A 145 -1.31 -0.93 -0.82
C THR A 145 -0.78 0.30 -1.59
N MET A 146 0.18 1.05 -1.02
CA MET A 146 0.76 2.20 -1.71
C MET A 146 1.41 1.80 -3.05
N ALA A 147 2.20 0.72 -3.04
CA ALA A 147 2.84 0.23 -4.26
C ALA A 147 1.84 -0.21 -5.33
N LEU A 148 0.78 -0.94 -4.94
CA LEU A 148 -0.30 -1.36 -5.82
C LEU A 148 -0.92 -0.16 -6.53
N PHE A 149 -1.28 0.87 -5.76
CA PHE A 149 -1.97 2.03 -6.32
C PHE A 149 -1.04 2.89 -7.18
N LEU A 150 0.26 2.98 -6.88
CA LEU A 150 1.24 3.58 -7.78
C LEU A 150 1.34 2.82 -9.11
N ILE A 151 1.35 1.49 -9.07
CA ILE A 151 1.38 0.65 -10.27
C ILE A 151 0.09 0.85 -11.10
N ILE A 152 -1.08 0.76 -10.46
CA ILE A 152 -2.37 1.00 -11.14
C ILE A 152 -2.39 2.39 -11.77
N TYR A 153 -1.96 3.41 -11.02
CA TYR A 153 -1.89 4.77 -11.51
C TYR A 153 -0.95 4.90 -12.72
N SER A 154 0.25 4.31 -12.64
CA SER A 154 1.21 4.33 -13.75
C SER A 154 0.63 3.66 -15.00
N LEU A 155 -0.04 2.52 -14.85
CA LEU A 155 -0.72 1.81 -15.93
C LEU A 155 -1.82 2.66 -16.57
N GLN A 156 -2.64 3.30 -15.75
CA GLN A 156 -3.70 4.17 -16.24
C GLN A 156 -3.12 5.30 -17.10
N GLU A 157 -2.06 5.96 -16.63
CA GLU A 157 -1.38 7.02 -17.38
C GLU A 157 -0.72 6.48 -18.66
N TYR A 158 -0.14 5.28 -18.62
CA TYR A 158 0.40 4.60 -19.80
C TYR A 158 -0.68 4.40 -20.87
N TYR A 159 -1.87 3.92 -20.49
CA TYR A 159 -2.96 3.68 -21.44
C TYR A 159 -3.58 4.99 -21.96
N LEU A 160 -3.79 5.98 -21.09
CA LEU A 160 -4.40 7.26 -21.49
C LEU A 160 -3.47 8.08 -22.39
N THR A 161 -2.19 8.17 -22.04
CA THR A 161 -1.23 9.04 -22.73
C THR A 161 -0.45 8.31 -23.82
N GLY A 162 -0.03 7.06 -23.57
CA GLY A 162 0.78 6.27 -24.50
C GLY A 162 -0.03 5.61 -25.62
N VAL A 163 -1.16 4.97 -25.31
CA VAL A 163 -1.98 4.26 -26.31
C VAL A 163 -3.07 5.17 -26.90
N GLY A 164 -3.64 6.07 -26.10
CA GLY A 164 -4.66 7.03 -26.54
C GLY A 164 -4.20 7.99 -27.63
N SER A 165 -2.91 8.34 -27.69
CA SER A 165 -2.36 9.20 -28.76
C SER A 165 -2.29 8.51 -30.12
N LEU A 166 -2.29 7.17 -30.19
CA LEU A 166 -2.30 6.41 -31.44
C LEU A 166 -3.72 6.28 -32.04
N GLY A 167 -4.77 6.41 -31.22
CA GLY A 167 -6.16 6.30 -31.66
C GLY A 167 -6.76 7.57 -32.26
N MET A 168 -6.10 8.72 -32.14
CA MET A 168 -6.57 10.02 -32.67
C MET A 168 -5.88 10.45 -33.98
N LEU A 169 -4.96 9.62 -34.50
CA LEU A 169 -4.22 9.86 -35.75
C LEU A 169 -4.63 8.96 -36.92
N CYS A 170 -5.76 8.24 -36.81
CA CYS A 170 -6.39 7.50 -37.91
C CYS A 170 -7.74 8.11 -38.27
#